data_AF-A0A7Y0HRI8-F1
#
_entry.id   AF-A0A7Y0HRI8-F1
#
_cell.length_a   1.000
_cell.length_b   1.000
_cell.length_c   1.000
_cell.angle_alpha   90.00
_cell.angle_beta   90.00
_cell.angle_gamma   90.00
#
_symmetry.space_group_name_H-M   'P 1'
#
loop_
_entity.id
_entity.type
_entity.pdbx_description
1 polymer ?
#
loop_
_entity_poly.entity_id
_entity_poly.type
_entity_poly.pdbx_seq_one_letter_code
_entity_poly.pdbx_strand_id
1 'polypeptide(L)'
;MDKDLVRGITFQIDKEKRLGNMRIDWEGSRGNLCNQWNPTKLLLELKTGSKIDLKKLQHELNYLQFELLSNFQRVEKYCEGTGYNKETILSISLDIANYAIRLIPSKDAYSCIYVYLK
;
A
#
# COMPACT_ATOMS: atom_id res chain seq x y z
N MET A 1 10.18 12.33 -0.09
CA MET A 1 10.51 11.02 -0.66
C MET A 1 10.26 11.14 -2.15
N ASP A 2 11.24 10.82 -2.99
CA ASP A 2 11.17 11.02 -4.44
C ASP A 2 11.22 9.66 -5.18
N LYS A 3 10.39 8.70 -4.73
CA LYS A 3 10.31 7.36 -5.31
C LYS A 3 8.89 7.08 -5.78
N ASP A 4 8.75 6.59 -7.00
CA ASP A 4 7.44 6.22 -7.57
C ASP A 4 7.23 4.70 -7.58
N LEU A 5 6.00 4.28 -7.88
CA LEU A 5 5.61 2.89 -8.01
C LEU A 5 6.20 2.24 -9.27
N VAL A 6 6.68 1.02 -9.14
CA VAL A 6 7.22 0.22 -10.24
C VAL A 6 6.27 -0.95 -10.52
N ARG A 7 6.01 -1.26 -11.80
CA ARG A 7 5.22 -2.44 -12.20
C ARG A 7 5.87 -3.74 -11.73
N GLY A 8 5.04 -4.64 -11.20
CA GLY A 8 5.47 -5.91 -10.65
C GLY A 8 6.11 -5.79 -9.27
N ILE A 9 6.61 -6.92 -8.77
CA ILE A 9 7.25 -7.01 -7.46
C ILE A 9 8.77 -6.99 -7.64
N THR A 10 9.43 -6.00 -7.04
CA THR A 10 10.88 -5.76 -7.17
C THR A 10 11.71 -6.30 -6.00
N PHE A 11 11.08 -6.99 -5.05
CA PHE A 11 11.72 -7.56 -3.87
C PHE A 11 11.22 -8.99 -3.60
N GLN A 12 11.98 -9.79 -2.86
CA GLN A 12 11.55 -11.14 -2.51
C GLN A 12 10.37 -11.07 -1.51
N ILE A 13 9.25 -11.68 -1.86
CA ILE A 13 8.10 -11.81 -0.95
C ILE A 13 8.37 -12.96 0.01
N ASP A 14 8.38 -12.62 1.29
CA ASP A 14 8.37 -13.56 2.39
C ASP A 14 7.13 -13.29 3.25
N LYS A 15 6.23 -14.29 3.34
CA LYS A 15 4.99 -14.17 4.11
C LYS A 15 5.26 -14.04 5.60
N GLU A 16 6.36 -14.60 6.10
CA GLU A 16 6.76 -14.50 7.50
C GLU A 16 7.20 -13.08 7.84
N LYS A 17 7.71 -12.31 6.86
CA LYS A 17 8.08 -10.89 7.01
C LYS A 17 6.91 -9.91 6.86
N ARG A 18 5.67 -10.37 6.63
CA ARG A 18 4.53 -9.46 6.43
C ARG A 18 4.15 -8.75 7.73
N LEU A 19 4.23 -7.42 7.74
CA LEU A 19 3.89 -6.57 8.89
C LEU A 19 2.39 -6.25 8.97
N GLY A 20 1.71 -6.25 7.83
CA GLY A 20 0.29 -5.92 7.75
C GLY A 20 -0.13 -5.60 6.33
N ASN A 21 -1.41 -5.26 6.19
CA ASN A 21 -1.95 -4.71 4.97
C ASN A 21 -2.91 -3.56 5.25
N MET A 22 -2.87 -2.59 4.36
CA MET A 22 -3.81 -1.48 4.33
C MET A 22 -4.78 -1.69 3.18
N ARG A 23 -6.06 -1.84 3.51
CA ARG A 23 -7.14 -1.73 2.52
C ARG A 23 -7.32 -0.25 2.19
N ILE A 24 -7.50 0.05 0.90
CA ILE A 24 -7.78 1.39 0.40
C ILE A 24 -8.96 1.31 -0.54
N ASP A 25 -9.95 2.17 -0.34
CA ASP A 25 -11.07 2.37 -1.25
C ASP A 25 -11.34 3.86 -1.46
N TRP A 26 -12.07 4.17 -2.52
CA TRP A 26 -12.43 5.53 -2.92
C TRP A 26 -13.94 5.69 -2.88
N GLU A 27 -14.52 5.35 -1.72
CA GLU A 27 -15.97 5.33 -1.50
C GLU A 27 -16.54 6.75 -1.36
N GLY A 28 -17.62 7.03 -2.09
CA GLY A 28 -18.44 8.23 -1.96
C GLY A 28 -18.61 9.05 -3.23
N SER A 29 -19.68 9.85 -3.29
CA SER A 29 -20.01 10.76 -4.40
C SER A 29 -18.94 11.84 -4.68
N ARG A 30 -17.93 11.96 -3.81
CA ARG A 30 -16.78 12.87 -3.93
C ARG A 30 -15.43 12.17 -4.11
N GLY A 31 -15.36 10.82 -4.06
CA GLY A 31 -14.12 10.06 -4.28
C GLY A 31 -13.07 10.20 -3.16
N ASN A 32 -13.50 10.33 -1.91
CA ASN A 32 -12.59 10.46 -0.77
C ASN A 32 -11.80 9.16 -0.54
N LEU A 33 -10.52 9.29 -0.15
CA LEU A 33 -9.68 8.16 0.22
C LEU A 33 -10.08 7.63 1.60
N CYS A 34 -10.51 6.37 1.64
CA CYS A 34 -10.77 5.63 2.87
C CYS A 34 -9.72 4.53 3.04
N ASN A 35 -9.28 4.28 4.27
CA ASN A 35 -8.27 3.25 4.55
C ASN A 35 -8.57 2.47 5.84
N GLN A 36 -8.14 1.22 5.85
CA GLN A 36 -8.20 0.36 7.02
C GLN A 36 -6.88 -0.42 7.16
N TRP A 37 -6.17 -0.18 8.26
CA TRP A 37 -4.94 -0.91 8.59
C TRP A 37 -5.24 -2.21 9.33
N ASN A 38 -4.65 -3.31 8.85
CA ASN A 38 -4.74 -4.63 9.45
C ASN A 38 -3.32 -5.14 9.79
N PRO A 39 -2.87 -5.02 11.05
CA PRO A 39 -1.54 -5.47 11.46
C PRO A 39 -1.47 -7.00 11.58
N THR A 40 -0.30 -7.58 11.35
CA THR A 40 -0.02 -8.98 11.70
C THR A 40 0.49 -9.12 13.13
N LYS A 41 0.52 -10.36 13.64
CA LYS A 41 1.15 -10.68 14.93
C LYS A 41 2.62 -10.25 14.98
N LEU A 42 3.36 -10.40 13.88
CA LEU A 42 4.76 -9.97 13.78
C LEU A 42 4.95 -8.49 14.13
N LEU A 43 4.10 -7.60 13.60
CA LEU A 43 4.20 -6.17 13.91
C LEU A 43 4.02 -5.89 15.41
N LEU A 44 3.09 -6.60 16.05
CA LEU A 44 2.84 -6.46 17.48
C LEU A 44 4.04 -6.93 18.32
N GLU A 45 4.66 -8.04 17.92
CA GLU A 45 5.88 -8.57 18.55
C GLU A 45 7.06 -7.60 18.39
N LEU A 46 7.28 -7.07 17.17
CA LEU A 46 8.33 -6.08 16.90
C LEU A 46 8.09 -4.77 17.65
N LYS A 47 6.85 -4.29 17.72
CA LYS A 47 6.47 -3.10 18.51
C LYS A 47 6.79 -3.31 19.99
N THR A 48 6.38 -4.44 20.56
CA THR A 48 6.60 -4.76 21.98
C THR A 48 8.09 -4.81 22.32
N GLY A 49 8.90 -5.35 21.40
CA GLY A 49 10.36 -5.36 21.53
C GLY A 49 11.07 -4.06 21.13
N SER A 50 10.35 -2.99 20.77
CA SER A 50 10.92 -1.74 20.22
C SER A 50 11.86 -1.95 19.01
N LYS A 51 11.59 -2.98 18.21
CA LYS A 51 12.40 -3.39 17.03
C LYS A 51 11.91 -2.77 15.72
N ILE A 52 10.93 -1.88 15.78
CA ILE A 52 10.38 -1.18 14.61
C ILE A 52 9.95 0.24 14.99
N ASP A 53 10.26 1.19 14.11
CA ASP A 53 9.79 2.57 14.22
C ASP A 53 8.41 2.72 13.57
N LEU A 54 7.36 2.67 14.39
CA LEU A 54 5.99 2.82 13.92
C LEU A 54 5.68 4.20 13.35
N LYS A 55 6.38 5.25 13.80
CA LYS A 55 6.16 6.60 13.27
C LYS A 55 6.69 6.70 11.84
N LYS A 56 7.86 6.13 11.58
CA LYS A 56 8.40 6.01 10.21
C LYS A 56 7.53 5.13 9.32
N LEU A 57 7.08 3.98 9.82
CA LEU A 57 6.16 3.11 9.06
C LEU A 57 4.86 3.85 8.68
N GLN A 58 4.28 4.59 9.62
CA GLN A 58 3.10 5.41 9.35
C GLN A 58 3.40 6.52 8.33
N HIS A 59 4.56 7.17 8.42
CA HIS A 59 4.96 8.21 7.47
C HIS A 59 5.10 7.66 6.04
N GLU A 60 5.67 6.47 5.87
CA GLU A 60 5.75 5.80 4.56
C GLU A 60 4.38 5.38 4.04
N LEU A 61 3.50 4.84 4.88
CA LEU A 61 2.12 4.55 4.48
C LEU A 61 1.34 5.81 4.09
N ASN A 62 1.56 6.93 4.77
CA ASN A 62 0.96 8.22 4.42
C ASN A 62 1.48 8.72 3.06
N TYR A 63 2.77 8.55 2.78
CA TYR A 63 3.33 8.87 1.47
C TYR A 63 2.64 8.08 0.34
N LEU A 64 2.47 6.77 0.52
CA LEU A 64 1.77 5.95 -0.49
C LEU A 64 0.32 6.40 -0.70
N GLN A 65 -0.42 6.67 0.38
CA GLN A 65 -1.83 7.02 0.35
C GLN A 65 -2.09 8.44 -0.17
N PHE A 66 -1.42 9.43 0.42
CA PHE A 66 -1.76 10.84 0.26
C PHE A 66 -0.90 11.53 -0.79
N GLU A 67 0.23 10.93 -1.20
CA GLU A 67 1.02 11.43 -2.33
C GLU A 67 0.80 10.58 -3.58
N LEU A 68 1.11 9.29 -3.54
CA LEU A 68 1.09 8.45 -4.75
C LEU A 68 -0.33 8.05 -5.17
N LEU A 69 -1.22 7.73 -4.22
CA LEU A 69 -2.58 7.21 -4.45
C LEU A 69 -3.67 8.21 -4.02
N SER A 70 -3.34 9.51 -4.03
CA SER A 70 -4.12 10.58 -3.39
C SER A 70 -5.53 10.78 -3.95
N ASN A 71 -5.80 10.27 -5.14
CA ASN A 71 -7.11 10.28 -5.78
C ASN A 71 -7.24 9.12 -6.76
N PHE A 72 -8.47 8.85 -7.18
CA PHE A 72 -8.78 7.74 -8.08
C PHE A 72 -8.15 7.91 -9.46
N GLN A 73 -7.97 9.13 -9.98
CA GLN A 73 -7.32 9.36 -11.28
C GLN A 73 -5.86 8.90 -11.29
N ARG A 74 -5.15 8.98 -10.17
CA ARG A 74 -3.79 8.41 -10.06
C ARG A 74 -3.82 6.89 -10.16
N VAL A 75 -4.82 6.24 -9.59
CA VAL A 75 -5.03 4.79 -9.71
C VAL A 75 -5.26 4.40 -11.17
N GLU A 76 -6.17 5.11 -11.85
CA GLU A 76 -6.45 4.89 -13.28
C GLU A 76 -5.18 5.06 -14.14
N LYS A 77 -4.33 6.03 -13.81
CA LYS A 77 -3.04 6.25 -14.47
C LYS A 77 -2.07 5.08 -14.27
N TYR A 78 -1.87 4.60 -13.04
CA TYR A 78 -0.98 3.46 -12.80
C TYR A 78 -1.50 2.16 -13.44
N CYS A 79 -2.82 1.99 -13.49
CA CYS A 79 -3.46 0.82 -14.07
C CYS A 79 -3.63 0.90 -15.60
N GLU A 80 -3.32 2.05 -16.22
CA GLU A 80 -3.53 2.30 -17.65
C GLU A 80 -4.98 2.01 -18.09
N GLY A 81 -5.94 2.50 -17.29
CA GLY A 81 -7.37 2.39 -17.56
C GLY A 81 -8.23 2.15 -16.33
N THR A 82 -9.49 1.80 -16.58
CA THR A 82 -10.53 1.53 -15.58
C THR A 82 -11.06 0.09 -15.69
N GLY A 83 -11.69 -0.39 -14.61
CA GLY A 83 -12.36 -1.68 -14.56
C GLY A 83 -11.51 -2.81 -13.96
N TYR A 84 -12.19 -3.87 -13.53
CA TYR A 84 -11.58 -5.04 -12.85
C TYR A 84 -10.49 -5.73 -13.68
N ASN A 85 -10.63 -5.75 -15.01
CA ASN A 85 -9.66 -6.34 -15.93
C ASN A 85 -8.34 -5.56 -16.04
N LYS A 86 -8.25 -4.37 -15.43
CA LYS A 86 -7.06 -3.52 -15.37
C LYS A 86 -6.35 -3.59 -14.01
N GLU A 87 -6.71 -4.54 -13.15
CA GLU A 87 -6.00 -4.79 -11.90
C GLU A 87 -4.49 -4.89 -12.15
N THR A 88 -3.72 -4.12 -11.38
CA THR A 88 -2.26 -4.01 -11.55
C THR A 88 -1.56 -4.20 -10.21
N ILE A 89 -0.50 -5.00 -10.22
CA ILE A 89 0.41 -5.16 -9.10
C ILE A 89 1.62 -4.25 -9.32
N LEU A 90 1.90 -3.41 -8.32
CA LEU A 90 3.03 -2.49 -8.27
C LEU A 90 3.87 -2.78 -7.02
N SER A 91 5.08 -2.24 -6.97
CA SER A 91 5.90 -2.27 -5.77
C SER A 91 6.76 -1.03 -5.62
N ILE A 92 7.20 -0.81 -4.38
CA ILE A 92 8.15 0.23 -4.01
C ILE A 92 8.92 -0.22 -2.76
N SER A 93 10.22 0.02 -2.74
CA SER A 93 11.08 -0.18 -1.57
C SER A 93 11.44 1.18 -0.97
N LEU A 94 11.01 1.45 0.26
CA LEU A 94 11.24 2.72 0.97
C LEU A 94 12.34 2.55 2.02
N ASP A 95 12.36 3.29 3.13
CA ASP A 95 13.41 3.20 4.15
C ASP A 95 13.17 1.96 5.04
N ILE A 96 12.01 1.89 5.68
CA ILE A 96 11.73 0.89 6.72
C ILE A 96 11.15 -0.43 6.20
N ALA A 97 10.49 -0.41 5.04
CA ALA A 97 9.78 -1.58 4.52
C ALA A 97 9.76 -1.65 2.99
N ASN A 98 9.38 -2.84 2.51
CA ASN A 98 9.02 -3.10 1.12
C ASN A 98 7.49 -3.18 1.00
N TYR A 99 6.96 -2.64 -0.11
CA TYR A 99 5.53 -2.51 -0.32
C TYR A 99 5.13 -3.15 -1.62
N ALA A 100 4.22 -4.13 -1.56
CA ALA A 100 3.50 -4.63 -2.73
C ALA A 100 2.12 -3.98 -2.75
N ILE A 101 1.70 -3.46 -3.88
CA ILE A 101 0.46 -2.68 -3.99
C ILE A 101 -0.39 -3.30 -5.08
N ARG A 102 -1.56 -3.81 -4.70
CA ARG A 102 -2.57 -4.33 -5.61
C ARG A 102 -3.60 -3.23 -5.84
N LEU A 103 -3.59 -2.64 -7.03
CA LEU A 103 -4.54 -1.60 -7.42
C LEU A 103 -5.65 -2.18 -8.30
N ILE A 104 -6.90 -1.87 -7.96
CA ILE A 104 -8.07 -2.14 -8.80
C ILE A 104 -8.67 -0.79 -9.17
N PRO A 105 -8.67 -0.39 -10.47
CA PRO A 105 -9.23 0.89 -10.89
C PRO A 105 -10.76 0.78 -11.06
N SER A 106 -11.44 0.39 -9.98
CA SER A 106 -12.90 0.34 -9.86
C SER A 106 -13.34 0.92 -8.52
N LYS A 107 -14.30 1.85 -8.51
CA LYS A 107 -14.69 2.60 -7.30
C LYS A 107 -15.47 1.77 -6.27
N ASP A 108 -16.06 0.68 -6.72
CA ASP A 108 -16.77 -0.33 -5.93
C ASP A 108 -15.83 -1.42 -5.39
N ALA A 109 -14.54 -1.37 -5.72
CA ALA A 109 -13.53 -2.31 -5.27
C ALA A 109 -12.56 -1.66 -4.26
N TYR A 110 -11.86 -2.51 -3.52
CA TYR A 110 -10.77 -2.08 -2.66
C TYR A 110 -9.41 -2.52 -3.22
N SER A 111 -8.47 -1.60 -3.19
CA SER A 111 -7.05 -1.84 -3.39
C SER A 111 -6.37 -2.22 -2.06
N CYS A 112 -5.18 -2.79 -2.14
CA CYS A 112 -4.41 -3.21 -0.96
C CYS A 112 -2.94 -2.80 -1.06
N ILE A 113 -2.39 -2.20 -0.01
CA ILE A 113 -0.96 -2.08 0.22
C ILE A 113 -0.55 -3.17 1.22
N TYR A 114 0.33 -4.08 0.80
CA TYR A 114 0.94 -5.09 1.64
C TYR A 114 2.33 -4.63 2.07
N VAL A 115 2.61 -4.69 3.38
CA VAL A 115 3.85 -4.20 3.97
C VAL A 115 4.70 -5.39 4.41
N TYR A 116 5.96 -5.41 3.96
CA TYR A 116 6.94 -6.44 4.27
C TYR A 116 8.15 -5.83 4.95
N LEU A 117 8.57 -6.44 6.05
CA LEU A 117 9.85 -6.16 6.68
C LEU A 117 10.98 -6.48 5.68
N LYS A 118 12.05 -5.69 5.69
CA LYS A 118 13.25 -5.95 4.89
C LYS A 118 14.05 -7.11 5.46
#